data_AF-A0A966PCG4-F1
#
_entry.id   AF-A0A966PCG4-F1
#
_cell.length_a   1.000
_cell.length_b   1.000
_cell.length_c   1.000
_cell.angle_alpha   90.00
_cell.angle_beta   90.00
_cell.angle_gamma   90.00
#
_symmetry.space_group_name_H-M   'P 1'
#
loop_
_entity.id
_entity.type
_entity.pdbx_description
1 polymer ?
#
loop_
_entity_poly.entity_id
_entity_poly.type
_entity_poly.pdbx_seq_one_letter_code
_entity_poly.pdbx_strand_id
1 'polypeptide(L)'
;MSRTVRWFTSIATVATLLFGNLQPSNAISSISELTIPADQVDAIQGKFNSLTSAIAPLLDRTTFAQEEFLRLRAETRGKGQEFQAAQNFLRAQIQNLYKTFTSEVQIKSKSDLLFKRIQKSPQLFTEFIASRPTAYLPPECPPAVALDGESIWETGTVVRVEDGDTVDVQTCRGQLNVRQIGIQAPETVKPTHFAQCGGLEASNFMKSLLPVGAEVQLRSNNYASANNYEALARPYRYIFAKDAQGNFTIDVQAKLIEAGLAMWFPNENEYVRNQGYLELLNEAAKKGVGLWSGALCKNENDKTPLGAIELWTETDSPLANENPFGEYVLLRNSTDRDIDLSGWSIRDTSLDLFDPKYAFPAGTILRAKSILTIYLGEPLNNFPLTADELALGLKKAILQNPSSLGGKYTGDGIYLQTPLLANGGGNMRALLHRPCIPTDCLKPEWLSKNSDGTLRSIPLPVTLSIAMNPGKFGRVVPDMTGLTEEQAKVALTPLALNVAIVDKSNIPAGESGGVKSVVDQNPRPGANLPPNTTVTVYVDVKR
;
A
#
# COMPACT_ATOMS: atom_id res chain seq x y z
N MET A 1 -57.54 6.07 0.82
CA MET A 1 -56.83 5.33 1.90
C MET A 1 -56.92 3.85 1.56
N SER A 2 -55.90 3.00 1.54
CA SER A 2 -54.45 3.10 1.57
C SER A 2 -53.93 1.69 1.27
N ARG A 3 -52.72 1.60 0.68
CA ARG A 3 -51.61 0.67 1.01
C ARG A 3 -52.05 -0.59 1.78
N THR A 4 -51.98 -1.79 1.22
CA THR A 4 -50.75 -2.58 0.97
C THR A 4 -51.11 -3.81 0.14
N VAL A 5 -50.12 -4.49 -0.45
CA VAL A 5 -50.22 -5.67 -1.36
C VAL A 5 -50.30 -5.31 -2.85
N ARG A 6 -49.23 -4.68 -3.33
CA ARG A 6 -48.85 -4.66 -4.74
C ARG A 6 -47.33 -4.70 -4.89
N TRP A 7 -46.72 -5.65 -4.18
CA TRP A 7 -45.33 -6.11 -4.34
C TRP A 7 -45.41 -7.63 -4.16
N PHE A 8 -44.74 -8.40 -5.03
CA PHE A 8 -44.88 -9.86 -5.24
C PHE A 8 -45.99 -10.30 -6.21
N THR A 9 -45.83 -9.96 -7.50
CA THR A 9 -46.13 -10.85 -8.66
C THR A 9 -45.80 -10.09 -9.97
N SER A 10 -44.52 -9.78 -10.17
CA SER A 10 -43.99 -9.39 -11.50
C SER A 10 -42.64 -10.04 -11.79
N ILE A 11 -42.34 -11.17 -11.15
CA ILE A 11 -41.13 -11.98 -11.40
C ILE A 11 -41.44 -13.23 -12.25
N ALA A 12 -42.71 -13.53 -12.54
CA ALA A 12 -43.09 -14.72 -13.32
C ALA A 12 -43.43 -14.45 -14.81
N THR A 13 -43.18 -13.25 -15.33
CA THR A 13 -43.48 -12.92 -16.75
C THR A 13 -42.33 -12.22 -17.48
N VAL A 14 -41.11 -12.29 -16.92
CA VAL A 14 -39.86 -11.87 -17.60
C VAL A 14 -38.95 -13.08 -17.91
N ALA A 15 -39.30 -14.27 -17.44
CA ALA A 15 -38.49 -15.49 -17.62
C ALA A 15 -38.78 -16.27 -18.92
N THR A 16 -39.75 -15.88 -19.74
CA THR A 16 -40.16 -16.65 -20.94
C THR A 16 -40.01 -15.89 -22.26
N LEU A 17 -39.41 -14.69 -22.25
CA LEU A 17 -39.02 -13.94 -23.45
C LEU A 17 -37.49 -13.84 -23.63
N LEU A 18 -36.72 -14.56 -22.80
CA LEU A 18 -35.26 -14.62 -22.85
C LEU A 18 -34.69 -15.98 -23.26
N PHE A 19 -35.54 -16.98 -23.53
CA PHE A 19 -35.11 -18.30 -24.01
C PHE A 19 -36.06 -18.82 -25.08
N GLY A 20 -35.92 -18.30 -26.29
CA GLY A 20 -36.60 -18.80 -27.49
C GLY A 20 -35.68 -18.70 -28.69
N ASN A 21 -35.28 -19.87 -29.21
CA ASN A 21 -34.47 -20.11 -30.41
C ASN A 21 -32.95 -19.87 -30.30
N LEU A 22 -32.28 -20.69 -29.49
CA LEU A 22 -30.90 -21.11 -29.79
C LEU A 22 -30.96 -22.31 -30.74
N GLN A 23 -30.82 -22.08 -32.04
CA GLN A 23 -30.26 -23.08 -32.94
C GLN A 23 -28.73 -22.99 -32.87
N PRO A 24 -28.00 -24.09 -32.63
CA PRO A 24 -26.55 -24.12 -32.70
C PRO A 24 -26.14 -24.31 -34.17
N SER A 25 -26.15 -23.23 -34.95
CA SER A 25 -25.51 -23.23 -36.27
C SER A 25 -25.20 -21.80 -36.67
N ASN A 26 -23.98 -21.37 -36.39
CA ASN A 26 -23.18 -20.42 -37.17
C ASN A 26 -21.76 -20.50 -36.58
N ALA A 27 -21.14 -21.68 -36.72
CA ALA A 27 -19.69 -21.77 -36.65
C ALA A 27 -19.16 -21.05 -37.89
N ILE A 28 -18.30 -20.06 -37.68
CA ILE A 28 -17.63 -19.33 -38.75
C ILE A 28 -16.83 -20.35 -39.56
N SER A 29 -17.11 -20.45 -40.86
CA SER A 29 -16.67 -21.57 -41.70
C SER A 29 -15.45 -21.25 -42.56
N SER A 30 -15.00 -19.98 -42.57
CA SER A 30 -13.79 -19.54 -43.31
C SER A 30 -13.15 -18.27 -42.74
N ILE A 31 -11.86 -18.05 -43.03
CA ILE A 31 -11.09 -16.85 -42.65
C ILE A 31 -11.69 -15.55 -43.24
N SER A 32 -12.38 -15.62 -44.38
CA SER A 32 -13.06 -14.48 -45.03
C SER A 32 -14.30 -13.97 -44.29
N GLU A 33 -14.83 -14.71 -43.32
CA GLU A 33 -15.95 -14.29 -42.47
C GLU A 33 -15.49 -13.55 -41.19
N LEU A 34 -14.17 -13.53 -40.93
CA LEU A 34 -13.53 -12.83 -39.80
C LEU A 34 -12.96 -11.46 -40.17
N THR A 35 -13.01 -11.07 -41.44
CA THR A 35 -12.75 -9.68 -41.81
C THR A 35 -13.88 -8.86 -41.22
N ILE A 36 -13.58 -7.94 -40.29
CA ILE A 36 -14.56 -6.91 -39.92
C ILE A 36 -14.88 -6.23 -41.25
N PRO A 37 -16.11 -6.34 -41.78
CA PRO A 37 -16.37 -5.82 -43.10
C PRO A 37 -16.09 -4.31 -43.04
N ALA A 38 -15.43 -3.81 -44.09
CA ALA A 38 -14.80 -2.48 -44.06
C ALA A 38 -15.79 -1.38 -43.66
N ASP A 39 -17.07 -1.56 -44.02
CA ASP A 39 -18.19 -0.72 -43.61
C ASP A 39 -18.39 -0.62 -42.09
N GLN A 40 -18.10 -1.67 -41.32
CA GLN A 40 -18.18 -1.63 -39.85
C GLN A 40 -16.97 -1.00 -39.19
N VAL A 41 -15.77 -1.19 -39.74
CA VAL A 41 -14.57 -0.45 -39.30
C VAL A 41 -14.75 1.03 -39.61
N ASP A 42 -15.21 1.38 -40.81
CA ASP A 42 -15.51 2.73 -41.23
C ASP A 42 -16.65 3.35 -40.42
N ALA A 43 -17.65 2.57 -40.00
CA ALA A 43 -18.70 3.05 -39.11
C ALA A 43 -18.19 3.35 -37.69
N ILE A 44 -17.23 2.56 -37.17
CA ILE A 44 -16.62 2.81 -35.87
C ILE A 44 -15.66 4.02 -35.96
N GLN A 45 -14.81 4.07 -36.97
CA GLN A 45 -13.91 5.19 -37.22
C GLN A 45 -14.68 6.48 -37.49
N GLY A 46 -15.77 6.41 -38.26
CA GLY A 46 -16.68 7.53 -38.51
C GLY A 46 -17.36 8.03 -37.24
N LYS A 47 -17.75 7.13 -36.32
CA LYS A 47 -18.29 7.51 -35.00
C LYS A 47 -17.22 8.13 -34.11
N PHE A 48 -16.00 7.60 -34.12
CA PHE A 48 -14.87 8.15 -33.38
C PHE A 48 -14.47 9.55 -33.89
N ASN A 49 -14.41 9.72 -35.22
CA ASN A 49 -14.11 11.01 -35.85
C ASN A 49 -15.24 12.03 -35.60
N SER A 50 -16.50 11.59 -35.67
CA SER A 50 -17.67 12.42 -35.34
C SER A 50 -17.68 12.83 -33.86
N LEU A 51 -17.33 11.91 -32.96
CA LEU A 51 -17.20 12.18 -31.53
C LEU A 51 -16.08 13.20 -31.25
N THR A 52 -14.90 12.98 -31.84
CA THR A 52 -13.76 13.89 -31.69
C THR A 52 -14.11 15.29 -32.21
N SER A 53 -14.81 15.36 -33.35
CA SER A 53 -15.28 16.62 -33.94
C SER A 53 -16.39 17.30 -33.12
N ALA A 54 -17.19 16.54 -32.37
CA ALA A 54 -18.23 17.07 -31.49
C ALA A 54 -17.69 17.54 -30.13
N ILE A 55 -16.66 16.87 -29.61
CA ILE A 55 -16.09 17.15 -28.28
C ILE A 55 -15.08 18.29 -28.32
N ALA A 56 -14.22 18.36 -29.34
CA ALA A 56 -13.20 19.42 -29.46
C ALA A 56 -13.76 20.85 -29.28
N PRO A 57 -14.83 21.28 -30.00
CA PRO A 57 -15.39 22.62 -29.82
C PRO A 57 -16.11 22.81 -28.47
N LEU A 58 -16.58 21.73 -27.83
CA LEU A 58 -17.16 21.81 -26.48
C LEU A 58 -16.09 21.98 -25.41
N LEU A 59 -14.94 21.32 -25.57
CA LEU A 59 -13.76 21.52 -24.73
C LEU A 59 -13.29 22.97 -24.80
N ASP A 60 -13.08 23.51 -26.00
CA ASP A 60 -12.64 24.90 -26.19
C ASP A 60 -13.60 25.91 -25.54
N ARG A 61 -14.91 25.72 -25.73
CA ARG A 61 -15.93 26.58 -25.11
C ARG A 61 -16.00 26.43 -23.59
N THR A 62 -15.79 25.23 -23.08
CA THR A 62 -15.78 24.98 -21.62
C THR A 62 -14.55 25.59 -20.98
N THR A 63 -13.38 25.48 -21.62
CA THR A 63 -12.13 26.12 -21.21
C THR A 63 -12.29 27.64 -21.18
N PHE A 64 -12.82 28.24 -22.24
CA PHE A 64 -13.12 29.67 -22.27
C PHE A 64 -14.09 30.09 -21.16
N ALA A 65 -15.18 29.33 -20.95
CA ALA A 65 -16.14 29.61 -19.89
C ALA A 65 -15.51 29.55 -18.49
N GLN A 66 -14.53 28.66 -18.30
CA GLN A 66 -13.79 28.52 -17.04
C GLN A 66 -12.85 29.70 -16.81
N GLU A 67 -12.09 30.10 -17.84
CA GLU A 67 -11.20 31.26 -17.77
C GLU A 67 -11.96 32.54 -17.45
N GLU A 68 -13.09 32.78 -18.12
CA GLU A 68 -13.93 33.96 -17.90
C GLU A 68 -14.56 33.98 -16.49
N PHE A 69 -15.03 32.81 -16.01
CA PHE A 69 -15.52 32.67 -14.63
C PHE A 69 -14.42 32.98 -13.60
N LEU A 70 -13.20 32.48 -13.80
CA LEU A 70 -12.08 32.70 -12.90
C LEU A 70 -11.63 34.16 -12.90
N ARG A 71 -11.58 34.81 -14.07
CA ARG A 71 -11.28 36.25 -14.21
C ARG A 71 -12.29 37.09 -13.43
N LEU A 72 -13.58 36.90 -13.69
CA LEU A 72 -14.65 37.65 -13.02
C LEU A 72 -14.72 37.36 -11.52
N ARG A 73 -14.42 36.13 -11.09
CA ARG A 73 -14.30 35.81 -9.65
C ARG A 73 -13.23 36.68 -8.98
N ALA A 74 -12.10 36.89 -9.64
CA ALA A 74 -11.00 37.69 -9.12
C ALA A 74 -11.32 39.20 -9.12
N GLU A 75 -11.92 39.70 -10.21
CA GLU A 75 -12.24 41.12 -10.38
C GLU A 75 -13.39 41.58 -9.48
N THR A 76 -14.47 40.79 -9.38
CA THR A 76 -15.68 41.18 -8.66
C THR A 76 -15.80 40.56 -7.27
N ARG A 77 -14.79 39.78 -6.84
CA ARG A 77 -14.82 38.94 -5.63
C ARG A 77 -16.03 38.01 -5.58
N GLY A 78 -16.47 37.53 -6.73
CA GLY A 78 -17.59 36.59 -6.86
C GLY A 78 -18.97 37.20 -6.63
N LYS A 79 -19.15 38.50 -6.91
CA LYS A 79 -20.44 39.21 -6.78
C LYS A 79 -20.82 39.92 -8.08
N GLY A 80 -22.10 40.28 -8.22
CA GLY A 80 -22.61 41.03 -9.38
C GLY A 80 -23.23 40.16 -10.49
N GLN A 81 -23.98 40.81 -11.38
CA GLN A 81 -24.76 40.14 -12.44
C GLN A 81 -23.86 39.47 -13.49
N GLU A 82 -22.71 40.07 -13.81
CA GLU A 82 -21.75 39.52 -14.78
C GLU A 82 -21.09 38.23 -14.28
N PHE A 83 -20.71 38.19 -13.00
CA PHE A 83 -20.19 36.97 -12.37
C PHE A 83 -21.24 35.84 -12.34
N GLN A 84 -22.50 36.16 -12.03
CA GLN A 84 -23.59 35.18 -12.08
C GLN A 84 -23.84 34.66 -13.50
N ALA A 85 -23.77 35.54 -14.51
CA ALA A 85 -23.88 35.14 -15.91
C ALA A 85 -22.75 34.19 -16.34
N ALA A 86 -21.50 34.50 -15.99
CA ALA A 86 -20.34 33.63 -16.26
C ALA A 86 -20.43 32.28 -15.53
N GLN A 87 -20.89 32.27 -14.27
CA GLN A 87 -21.12 31.03 -13.51
C GLN A 87 -22.19 30.15 -14.17
N ASN A 88 -23.30 30.75 -14.60
CA ASN A 88 -24.37 30.02 -15.28
C ASN A 88 -23.91 29.50 -16.65
N PHE A 89 -23.13 30.29 -17.38
CA PHE A 89 -22.55 29.91 -18.66
C PHE A 89 -21.60 28.70 -18.52
N LEU A 90 -20.67 28.75 -17.56
CA LEU A 90 -19.78 27.64 -17.25
C LEU A 90 -20.55 26.37 -16.85
N ARG A 91 -21.55 26.51 -15.97
CA ARG A 91 -22.41 25.39 -15.57
C ARG A 91 -23.11 24.75 -16.77
N ALA A 92 -23.62 25.55 -17.70
CA ALA A 92 -24.26 25.05 -18.91
C ALA A 92 -23.28 24.33 -19.85
N GLN A 93 -22.05 24.83 -20.00
CA GLN A 93 -21.03 24.15 -20.82
C GLN A 93 -20.60 22.81 -20.21
N ILE A 94 -20.41 22.75 -18.88
CA ILE A 94 -20.11 21.50 -18.17
C ILE A 94 -21.26 20.50 -18.31
N GLN A 95 -22.51 20.94 -18.19
CA GLN A 95 -23.69 20.07 -18.38
C GLN A 95 -23.79 19.54 -19.82
N ASN A 96 -23.51 20.38 -20.83
CA ASN A 96 -23.48 19.95 -22.22
C ASN A 96 -22.35 18.96 -22.49
N LEU A 97 -21.16 19.22 -21.96
CA LEU A 97 -20.01 18.32 -22.05
C LEU A 97 -20.36 16.97 -21.41
N TYR A 98 -20.88 16.97 -20.18
CA TYR A 98 -21.33 15.76 -19.48
C TYR A 98 -22.45 15.01 -20.21
N LYS A 99 -23.42 15.71 -20.80
CA LYS A 99 -24.51 15.11 -21.59
C LYS A 99 -23.99 14.43 -22.85
N THR A 100 -23.00 15.03 -23.51
CA THR A 100 -22.31 14.44 -24.66
C THR A 100 -21.51 13.21 -24.24
N PHE A 101 -20.77 13.27 -23.12
CA PHE A 101 -20.05 12.12 -22.54
C PHE A 101 -20.98 10.99 -22.09
N THR A 102 -22.16 11.28 -21.53
CA THR A 102 -23.09 10.22 -21.04
C THR A 102 -23.76 9.44 -22.17
N SER A 103 -23.73 9.94 -23.41
CA SER A 103 -24.10 9.14 -24.59
C SER A 103 -23.11 7.99 -24.90
N GLU A 104 -21.94 7.95 -24.25
CA GLU A 104 -20.86 6.97 -24.45
C GLU A 104 -21.05 5.60 -23.75
N VAL A 105 -21.95 5.48 -22.77
CA VAL A 105 -22.19 4.20 -22.06
C VAL A 105 -22.60 3.08 -23.03
N GLN A 106 -23.18 3.44 -24.18
CA GLN A 106 -23.58 2.52 -25.25
C GLN A 106 -22.43 2.07 -26.16
N ILE A 107 -21.32 2.82 -26.23
CA ILE A 107 -20.15 2.48 -27.06
C ILE A 107 -19.24 1.51 -26.31
N LYS A 108 -18.98 1.77 -25.03
CA LYS A 108 -18.20 0.87 -24.16
C LYS A 108 -18.83 -0.51 -24.04
N SER A 109 -20.16 -0.58 -23.88
CA SER A 109 -20.87 -1.87 -23.77
C SER A 109 -20.80 -2.71 -25.06
N LYS A 110 -20.79 -2.06 -26.24
CA LYS A 110 -20.66 -2.75 -27.54
C LYS A 110 -19.22 -3.21 -27.81
N SER A 111 -18.23 -2.41 -27.41
CA SER A 111 -16.81 -2.79 -27.47
C SER A 111 -16.50 -3.98 -26.56
N ASP A 112 -17.03 -3.98 -25.34
CA ASP A 112 -16.83 -5.08 -24.38
C ASP A 112 -17.49 -6.39 -24.84
N LEU A 113 -18.65 -6.30 -25.52
CA LEU A 113 -19.33 -7.48 -26.07
C LEU A 113 -18.54 -8.10 -27.23
N LEU A 114 -17.89 -7.26 -28.04
CA LEU A 114 -17.04 -7.67 -29.16
C LEU A 114 -15.75 -8.34 -28.64
N PHE A 115 -15.11 -7.71 -27.64
CA PHE A 115 -13.93 -8.26 -26.97
C PHE A 115 -14.20 -9.64 -26.34
N LYS A 116 -15.36 -9.80 -25.67
CA LYS A 116 -15.78 -11.08 -25.09
C LYS A 116 -16.07 -12.18 -26.12
N ARG A 117 -16.45 -11.82 -27.36
CA ARG A 117 -16.57 -12.81 -28.47
C ARG A 117 -15.21 -13.26 -28.95
N ILE A 118 -14.25 -12.33 -29.11
CA ILE A 118 -12.89 -12.63 -29.55
C ILE A 118 -12.19 -13.58 -28.59
N GLN A 119 -12.31 -13.35 -27.28
CA GLN A 119 -11.69 -14.20 -26.25
C GLN A 119 -12.26 -15.63 -26.17
N LYS A 120 -13.45 -15.88 -26.74
CA LYS A 120 -14.16 -17.17 -26.60
C LYS A 120 -14.01 -18.11 -27.81
N SER A 121 -13.18 -17.80 -28.81
CA SER A 121 -12.91 -18.67 -29.97
C SER A 121 -11.59 -19.45 -29.78
N PRO A 122 -11.62 -20.71 -29.30
CA PRO A 122 -10.42 -21.44 -28.90
C PRO A 122 -9.65 -22.05 -30.09
N GLN A 123 -10.26 -22.11 -31.28
CA GLN A 123 -9.67 -22.77 -32.46
C GLN A 123 -8.66 -21.89 -33.23
N LEU A 124 -8.69 -20.57 -33.03
CA LEU A 124 -7.84 -19.62 -33.77
C LEU A 124 -6.38 -19.56 -33.29
N PHE A 125 -6.10 -20.01 -32.07
CA PHE A 125 -4.73 -19.96 -31.52
C PHE A 125 -3.82 -21.01 -32.16
N THR A 126 -4.38 -22.14 -32.60
CA THR A 126 -3.62 -23.28 -33.13
C THR A 126 -3.27 -23.13 -34.62
N GLU A 127 -4.16 -22.55 -35.44
CA GLU A 127 -3.93 -22.37 -36.89
C GLU A 127 -3.14 -21.09 -37.25
N PHE A 128 -3.15 -20.06 -36.39
CA PHE A 128 -2.33 -18.86 -36.55
C PHE A 128 -0.82 -19.12 -36.42
N ILE A 129 -0.46 -20.17 -35.69
CA ILE A 129 0.94 -20.64 -35.59
C ILE A 129 1.38 -21.33 -36.89
N ALA A 130 0.45 -21.93 -37.65
CA ALA A 130 0.75 -22.77 -38.82
C ALA A 130 0.87 -22.01 -40.16
N SER A 131 0.41 -20.75 -40.25
CA SER A 131 0.27 -20.02 -41.53
C SER A 131 1.15 -18.77 -41.66
N ARG A 132 2.13 -18.56 -40.78
CA ARG A 132 3.01 -17.40 -40.90
C ARG A 132 3.92 -17.54 -42.14
N PRO A 133 3.95 -16.55 -43.07
CA PRO A 133 5.10 -16.42 -43.95
C PRO A 133 6.34 -16.32 -43.06
N THR A 134 7.48 -16.83 -43.54
CA THR A 134 8.77 -16.79 -42.84
C THR A 134 9.17 -15.33 -42.62
N ALA A 135 8.55 -14.71 -41.62
CA ALA A 135 9.05 -13.54 -40.96
C ALA A 135 10.42 -13.96 -40.47
N TYR A 136 11.43 -13.17 -40.80
CA TYR A 136 12.66 -13.20 -40.04
C TYR A 136 12.23 -13.11 -38.58
N LEU A 137 12.28 -14.23 -37.84
CA LEU A 137 11.95 -14.21 -36.43
C LEU A 137 12.88 -13.12 -35.87
N PRO A 138 12.36 -12.11 -35.14
CA PRO A 138 13.27 -11.26 -34.40
C PRO A 138 14.20 -12.21 -33.64
N PRO A 139 15.53 -11.98 -33.68
CA PRO A 139 16.49 -12.92 -33.11
C PRO A 139 15.96 -13.34 -31.76
N GLU A 140 15.76 -14.65 -31.57
CA GLU A 140 15.17 -15.18 -30.35
C GLU A 140 15.95 -14.56 -29.20
N CYS A 141 15.24 -13.85 -28.34
CA CYS A 141 15.86 -13.26 -27.18
C CYS A 141 16.64 -14.35 -26.45
N PRO A 142 17.90 -14.07 -26.06
CA PRO A 142 18.69 -15.05 -25.34
C PRO A 142 17.89 -15.64 -24.16
N PRO A 143 18.05 -16.94 -23.89
CA PRO A 143 17.42 -17.55 -22.73
C PRO A 143 17.91 -16.85 -21.46
N ALA A 144 17.08 -16.93 -20.42
CA ALA A 144 17.43 -16.34 -19.14
C ALA A 144 18.73 -16.94 -18.60
N VAL A 145 19.60 -16.08 -18.08
CA VAL A 145 20.83 -16.52 -17.41
C VAL A 145 20.55 -16.59 -15.92
N ALA A 146 20.53 -17.80 -15.38
CA ALA A 146 20.30 -18.02 -13.95
C ALA A 146 21.43 -17.44 -13.10
N LEU A 147 21.04 -16.75 -12.04
CA LEU A 147 21.90 -16.29 -10.95
C LEU A 147 21.41 -16.93 -9.64
N ASP A 148 22.08 -16.65 -8.53
CA ASP A 148 21.61 -17.08 -7.22
C ASP A 148 20.36 -16.28 -6.81
N GLY A 149 19.21 -16.95 -6.74
CA GLY A 149 17.91 -16.37 -6.35
C GLY A 149 17.17 -15.56 -7.42
N GLU A 150 17.83 -15.12 -8.49
CA GLU A 150 17.24 -14.36 -9.61
C GLU A 150 17.75 -14.83 -10.98
N SER A 151 17.26 -14.23 -12.06
CA SER A 151 17.78 -14.46 -13.42
C SER A 151 17.88 -13.17 -14.21
N ILE A 152 18.84 -13.10 -15.13
CA ILE A 152 18.90 -12.06 -16.15
C ILE A 152 17.93 -12.46 -17.25
N TRP A 153 16.82 -11.74 -17.36
CA TRP A 153 15.76 -12.04 -18.33
C TRP A 153 15.92 -11.24 -19.61
N GLU A 154 16.42 -10.01 -19.49
CA GLU A 154 16.62 -9.11 -20.61
C GLU A 154 17.94 -8.33 -20.47
N THR A 155 18.54 -8.00 -21.61
CA THR A 155 19.53 -6.94 -21.74
C THR A 155 18.98 -5.95 -22.76
N GLY A 156 19.13 -4.66 -22.50
CA GLY A 156 18.54 -3.63 -23.34
C GLY A 156 19.18 -2.27 -23.15
N THR A 157 18.61 -1.29 -23.83
CA THR A 157 19.11 0.09 -23.85
C THR A 157 18.05 1.02 -23.27
N VAL A 158 18.46 1.92 -22.38
CA VAL A 158 17.57 2.90 -21.75
C VAL A 158 17.04 3.86 -22.81
N VAL A 159 15.72 3.98 -22.90
CA VAL A 159 15.01 4.89 -23.82
C VAL A 159 14.60 6.16 -23.10
N ARG A 160 14.08 6.01 -21.87
CA ARG A 160 13.58 7.12 -21.06
C ARG A 160 13.65 6.76 -19.59
N VAL A 161 14.08 7.70 -18.76
CA VAL A 161 13.86 7.66 -17.31
C VAL A 161 12.67 8.55 -17.01
N GLU A 162 11.54 7.95 -16.60
CA GLU A 162 10.31 8.68 -16.34
C GLU A 162 10.41 9.44 -15.02
N ASP A 163 10.81 8.74 -13.96
CA ASP A 163 11.01 9.27 -12.62
C ASP A 163 12.05 8.44 -11.83
N GLY A 164 12.03 8.55 -10.50
CA GLY A 164 13.00 7.91 -9.62
C GLY A 164 12.82 6.39 -9.45
N ASP A 165 11.75 5.77 -9.98
CA ASP A 165 11.54 4.33 -9.87
C ASP A 165 10.88 3.64 -11.09
N THR A 166 10.73 4.39 -12.19
CA THR A 166 10.19 3.92 -13.47
C THR A 166 11.09 4.28 -14.65
N VAL A 167 11.50 3.28 -15.44
CA VAL A 167 12.43 3.41 -16.58
C VAL A 167 11.93 2.62 -17.80
N ASP A 168 11.95 3.23 -18.97
CA ASP A 168 11.72 2.56 -20.25
C ASP A 168 13.02 1.99 -20.82
N VAL A 169 13.00 0.70 -21.16
CA VAL A 169 14.14 -0.01 -21.74
C VAL A 169 13.73 -0.71 -23.02
N GLN A 170 14.46 -0.44 -24.12
CA GLN A 170 14.33 -1.17 -25.37
C GLN A 170 15.08 -2.49 -25.26
N THR A 171 14.38 -3.60 -25.41
CA THR A 171 14.95 -4.95 -25.39
C THR A 171 14.66 -5.67 -26.71
N CYS A 172 15.20 -6.88 -26.88
CA CYS A 172 14.82 -7.77 -27.98
C CYS A 172 13.34 -8.23 -27.91
N ARG A 173 12.67 -8.06 -26.76
CA ARG A 173 11.24 -8.35 -26.54
C ARG A 173 10.33 -7.12 -26.78
N GLY A 174 10.91 -5.98 -27.16
CA GLY A 174 10.22 -4.71 -27.29
C GLY A 174 10.61 -3.70 -26.18
N GLN A 175 9.95 -2.56 -26.19
CA GLN A 175 10.12 -1.53 -25.15
C GLN A 175 9.33 -1.93 -23.91
N LEU A 176 10.02 -2.04 -22.78
CA LEU A 176 9.45 -2.37 -21.48
C LEU A 176 9.42 -1.10 -20.62
N ASN A 177 8.26 -0.74 -20.08
CA ASN A 177 8.13 0.26 -19.02
C ASN A 177 8.31 -0.44 -17.67
N VAL A 178 9.52 -0.39 -17.12
CA VAL A 178 9.94 -1.18 -15.96
C VAL A 178 9.56 -0.48 -14.67
N ARG A 179 8.84 -1.19 -13.78
CA ARG A 179 8.66 -0.77 -12.38
C ARG A 179 9.75 -1.42 -11.52
N GLN A 180 10.56 -0.60 -10.87
CA GLN A 180 11.69 -1.10 -10.09
C GLN A 180 11.25 -1.84 -8.83
N ILE A 181 11.89 -2.96 -8.54
CA ILE A 181 11.55 -3.81 -7.39
C ILE A 181 12.18 -3.24 -6.12
N GLY A 182 11.49 -3.34 -4.99
CA GLY A 182 12.09 -3.13 -3.67
C GLY A 182 12.21 -1.66 -3.25
N ILE A 183 11.87 -0.71 -4.12
CA ILE A 183 11.96 0.73 -3.85
C ILE A 183 10.70 1.49 -4.24
N GLN A 184 10.43 2.56 -3.51
CA GLN A 184 9.49 3.61 -3.90
C GLN A 184 10.22 4.96 -3.81
N ALA A 185 10.41 5.61 -4.95
CA ALA A 185 10.95 6.96 -4.97
C ALA A 185 9.83 7.98 -4.71
N PRO A 186 10.13 9.18 -4.18
CA PRO A 186 9.17 10.24 -4.16
C PRO A 186 8.72 10.60 -5.59
N GLU A 187 7.42 10.76 -5.81
CA GLU A 187 6.86 10.95 -7.16
C GLU A 187 7.18 12.34 -7.74
N THR A 188 7.32 12.41 -9.05
CA THR A 188 7.36 13.69 -9.79
C THR A 188 5.93 14.17 -10.11
N VAL A 189 5.79 15.36 -10.70
CA VAL A 189 4.47 15.88 -11.09
C VAL A 189 3.84 14.95 -12.12
N LYS A 190 2.67 14.38 -11.80
CA LYS A 190 1.85 13.60 -12.73
C LYS A 190 0.41 14.16 -12.74
N PRO A 191 -0.38 13.94 -13.80
CA PRO A 191 -1.76 14.44 -13.86
C PRO A 191 -2.67 13.92 -12.73
N THR A 192 -2.30 12.81 -12.11
CA THR A 192 -3.13 12.09 -11.13
C THR A 192 -2.77 12.37 -9.67
N HIS A 193 -1.62 12.99 -9.39
CA HIS A 193 -1.18 13.29 -8.02
C HIS A 193 -0.13 14.41 -7.98
N PHE A 194 0.01 15.05 -6.81
CA PHE A 194 1.02 16.07 -6.59
C PHE A 194 2.42 15.47 -6.58
N ALA A 195 3.41 16.26 -7.04
CA ALA A 195 4.81 15.92 -6.83
C ALA A 195 5.13 15.79 -5.35
N GLN A 196 6.14 15.00 -5.03
CA GLN A 196 6.66 14.84 -3.69
C GLN A 196 8.04 15.47 -3.58
N CYS A 197 8.35 15.99 -2.40
CA CYS A 197 9.71 16.40 -2.07
C CYS A 197 10.70 15.24 -2.32
N GLY A 198 11.83 15.54 -2.98
CA GLY A 198 12.85 14.56 -3.33
C GLY A 198 12.61 13.87 -4.68
N GLY A 199 11.44 14.06 -5.32
CA GLY A 199 11.10 13.35 -6.56
C GLY A 199 11.92 13.82 -7.76
N LEU A 200 12.20 15.12 -7.84
CA LEU A 200 13.08 15.67 -8.88
C LEU A 200 14.53 15.22 -8.67
N GLU A 201 15.00 15.23 -7.42
CA GLU A 201 16.34 14.78 -7.03
C GLU A 201 16.53 13.29 -7.35
N ALA A 202 15.57 12.44 -6.99
CA ALA A 202 15.57 11.01 -7.32
C ALA A 202 15.58 10.78 -8.84
N SER A 203 14.74 11.50 -9.58
CA SER A 203 14.66 11.39 -11.04
C SER A 203 15.95 11.84 -11.74
N ASN A 204 16.57 12.93 -11.27
CA ASN A 204 17.83 13.41 -11.83
C ASN A 204 18.99 12.46 -11.50
N PHE A 205 19.00 11.90 -10.29
CA PHE A 205 19.99 10.91 -9.91
C PHE A 205 19.84 9.63 -10.75
N MET A 206 18.61 9.15 -10.96
CA MET A 206 18.34 8.03 -11.88
C MET A 206 18.83 8.33 -13.30
N LYS A 207 18.53 9.50 -13.85
CA LYS A 207 19.01 9.94 -15.18
C LYS A 207 20.54 9.98 -15.27
N SER A 208 21.23 10.28 -14.16
CA SER A 208 22.69 10.28 -14.12
C SER A 208 23.28 8.86 -14.10
N LEU A 209 22.59 7.91 -13.45
CA LEU A 209 22.98 6.50 -13.44
C LEU A 209 22.64 5.79 -14.76
N LEU A 210 21.53 6.19 -15.37
CA LEU A 210 20.93 5.60 -16.57
C LEU A 210 20.68 6.65 -17.66
N PRO A 211 21.74 7.26 -18.22
CA PRO A 211 21.58 8.16 -19.34
C PRO A 211 20.92 7.43 -20.53
N VAL A 212 20.11 8.14 -21.31
CA VAL A 212 19.48 7.57 -22.52
C VAL A 212 20.56 6.99 -23.43
N GLY A 213 20.37 5.77 -23.90
CA GLY A 213 21.38 5.01 -24.64
C GLY A 213 22.28 4.11 -23.78
N ALA A 214 22.19 4.17 -22.44
CA ALA A 214 22.93 3.27 -21.57
C ALA A 214 22.43 1.82 -21.70
N GLU A 215 23.35 0.87 -21.75
CA GLU A 215 23.02 -0.55 -21.69
C GLU A 215 22.77 -1.00 -20.25
N VAL A 216 21.72 -1.80 -20.05
CA VAL A 216 21.31 -2.34 -18.75
C VAL A 216 20.95 -3.82 -18.83
N GLN A 217 21.12 -4.51 -17.71
CA GLN A 217 20.52 -5.82 -17.46
C GLN A 217 19.28 -5.68 -16.59
N LEU A 218 18.22 -6.37 -17.00
CA LEU A 218 16.99 -6.49 -16.23
C LEU A 218 16.94 -7.86 -15.57
N ARG A 219 16.81 -7.87 -14.24
CA ARG A 219 16.83 -9.08 -13.42
C ARG A 219 15.56 -9.20 -12.60
N SER A 220 15.13 -10.43 -12.37
CA SER A 220 13.96 -10.76 -11.55
C SER A 220 14.01 -12.25 -11.20
N ASN A 221 13.37 -12.66 -10.11
CA ASN A 221 13.24 -14.09 -9.81
C ASN A 221 12.15 -14.78 -10.64
N ASN A 222 11.22 -14.03 -11.21
CA ASN A 222 10.12 -14.53 -12.03
C ASN A 222 9.81 -13.57 -13.19
N TYR A 223 10.10 -14.01 -14.41
CA TYR A 223 9.82 -13.28 -15.64
C TYR A 223 8.41 -12.66 -15.71
N ALA A 224 7.39 -13.41 -15.26
CA ALA A 224 5.99 -13.03 -15.33
C ALA A 224 5.57 -12.01 -14.26
N SER A 225 6.47 -11.65 -13.34
CA SER A 225 6.21 -10.68 -12.30
C SER A 225 6.00 -9.29 -12.89
N ALA A 226 4.83 -8.72 -12.61
CA ALA A 226 4.42 -7.43 -13.10
C ALA A 226 3.34 -6.82 -12.20
N ASN A 227 3.12 -5.52 -12.32
CA ASN A 227 2.00 -4.83 -11.68
C ASN A 227 0.75 -4.80 -12.59
N ASN A 228 -0.38 -4.31 -12.07
CA ASN A 228 -1.63 -4.14 -12.83
C ASN A 228 -1.91 -2.66 -13.13
N TYR A 229 -0.96 -1.93 -13.71
CA TYR A 229 -1.08 -0.48 -13.95
C TYR A 229 -1.85 -0.17 -15.24
N GLU A 230 -2.91 0.64 -15.17
CA GLU A 230 -3.60 1.21 -16.36
C GLU A 230 -3.91 0.22 -17.51
N ALA A 231 -4.27 -1.03 -17.17
CA ALA A 231 -4.52 -2.14 -18.11
C ALA A 231 -3.30 -2.67 -18.89
N LEU A 232 -2.09 -2.16 -18.63
CA LEU A 232 -0.81 -2.68 -19.14
C LEU A 232 0.08 -3.13 -17.98
N ALA A 233 0.46 -4.41 -17.97
CA ALA A 233 1.29 -4.92 -16.90
C ALA A 233 2.74 -4.38 -17.03
N ARG A 234 3.19 -3.55 -16.08
CA ARG A 234 4.58 -3.11 -16.03
C ARG A 234 5.43 -4.22 -15.41
N PRO A 235 6.43 -4.78 -16.11
CA PRO A 235 7.28 -5.80 -15.54
C PRO A 235 8.05 -5.27 -14.34
N TYR A 236 8.07 -6.08 -13.27
CA TYR A 236 8.93 -5.84 -12.13
C TYR A 236 10.34 -6.29 -12.45
N ARG A 237 11.32 -5.38 -12.38
CA ARG A 237 12.74 -5.73 -12.59
C ARG A 237 13.66 -4.96 -11.65
N TYR A 238 14.74 -5.61 -11.25
CA TYR A 238 15.96 -4.95 -10.83
C TYR A 238 16.73 -4.50 -12.06
N ILE A 239 17.31 -3.30 -12.02
CA ILE A 239 18.09 -2.74 -13.12
C ILE A 239 19.56 -2.70 -12.73
N PHE A 240 20.41 -3.28 -13.57
CA PHE A 240 21.87 -3.28 -13.40
C PHE A 240 22.53 -2.49 -14.53
N ALA A 241 23.28 -1.45 -14.16
CA ALA A 241 24.09 -0.67 -15.09
C ALA A 241 25.55 -1.17 -15.12
N LYS A 242 26.27 -0.79 -16.17
CA LYS A 242 27.69 -1.12 -16.33
C LYS A 242 28.58 -0.27 -15.40
N ASP A 243 29.58 -0.90 -14.79
CA ASP A 243 30.69 -0.22 -14.15
C ASP A 243 31.71 0.33 -15.18
N ALA A 244 32.76 0.96 -14.67
CA ALA A 244 33.84 1.51 -15.50
C ALA A 244 34.60 0.45 -16.31
N GLN A 245 34.48 -0.82 -15.93
CA GLN A 245 35.08 -1.98 -16.61
C GLN A 245 34.10 -2.60 -17.63
N GLY A 246 32.89 -2.08 -17.74
CA GLY A 246 31.86 -2.56 -18.67
C GLY A 246 31.01 -3.71 -18.14
N ASN A 247 31.15 -4.08 -16.87
CA ASN A 247 30.41 -5.20 -16.26
C ASN A 247 29.13 -4.70 -15.57
N PHE A 248 28.04 -5.47 -15.67
CA PHE A 248 26.75 -5.13 -15.06
C PHE A 248 26.73 -5.37 -13.53
N THR A 249 27.44 -4.51 -12.80
CA THR A 249 27.63 -4.63 -11.34
C THR A 249 26.96 -3.52 -10.54
N ILE A 250 26.51 -2.44 -11.19
CA ILE A 250 25.85 -1.32 -10.50
C ILE A 250 24.36 -1.61 -10.36
N ASP A 251 23.93 -2.00 -9.17
CA ASP A 251 22.52 -2.02 -8.78
C ASP A 251 22.02 -0.58 -8.60
N VAL A 252 21.22 -0.08 -9.54
CA VAL A 252 20.80 1.33 -9.51
C VAL A 252 19.83 1.64 -8.38
N GLN A 253 19.05 0.66 -7.93
CA GLN A 253 18.09 0.84 -6.82
C GLN A 253 18.83 0.96 -5.50
N ALA A 254 19.84 0.11 -5.29
CA ALA A 254 20.75 0.24 -4.17
C ALA A 254 21.38 1.64 -4.13
N LYS A 255 21.80 2.20 -5.28
CA LYS A 255 22.36 3.56 -5.35
C LYS A 255 21.36 4.63 -4.92
N LEU A 256 20.09 4.53 -5.32
CA LEU A 256 19.04 5.47 -4.88
C LEU A 256 18.80 5.41 -3.38
N ILE A 257 18.75 4.19 -2.81
CA ILE A 257 18.58 4.00 -1.36
C ILE A 257 19.79 4.59 -0.62
N GLU A 258 21.01 4.28 -1.05
CA GLU A 258 22.26 4.80 -0.46
C GLU A 258 22.32 6.33 -0.46
N ALA A 259 21.76 6.97 -1.48
CA ALA A 259 21.65 8.43 -1.59
C ALA A 259 20.53 9.02 -0.72
N GLY A 260 19.69 8.18 -0.10
CA GLY A 260 18.50 8.59 0.65
C GLY A 260 17.40 9.14 -0.26
N LEU A 261 17.31 8.69 -1.52
CA LEU A 261 16.36 9.19 -2.53
C LEU A 261 15.24 8.20 -2.86
N ALA A 262 15.18 7.07 -2.15
CA ALA A 262 14.08 6.12 -2.23
C ALA A 262 13.80 5.48 -0.87
N MET A 263 12.54 5.09 -0.66
CA MET A 263 12.08 4.32 0.49
C MET A 263 12.12 2.82 0.17
N TRP A 264 12.30 2.01 1.20
CA TRP A 264 12.26 0.55 1.11
C TRP A 264 10.82 0.08 0.93
N PHE A 265 10.56 -0.58 -0.21
CA PHE A 265 9.24 -1.04 -0.62
C PHE A 265 9.32 -2.53 -1.01
N PRO A 266 9.37 -3.44 -0.02
CA PRO A 266 9.67 -4.84 -0.27
C PRO A 266 8.56 -5.51 -1.09
N ASN A 267 8.95 -6.51 -1.88
CA ASN A 267 8.00 -7.32 -2.63
C ASN A 267 8.10 -8.78 -2.17
N GLU A 268 6.97 -9.39 -1.80
CA GLU A 268 6.94 -10.77 -1.29
C GLU A 268 7.20 -11.85 -2.35
N ASN A 269 7.01 -11.50 -3.62
CA ASN A 269 7.19 -12.36 -4.78
C ASN A 269 8.51 -12.10 -5.48
N GLU A 270 9.15 -10.95 -5.25
CA GLU A 270 10.43 -10.53 -5.84
C GLU A 270 11.43 -10.13 -4.74
N TYR A 271 11.67 -11.04 -3.79
CA TYR A 271 12.22 -10.70 -2.47
C TYR A 271 13.75 -10.70 -2.35
N VAL A 272 14.47 -11.07 -3.42
CA VAL A 272 15.91 -11.36 -3.41
C VAL A 272 16.75 -10.25 -2.75
N ARG A 273 16.35 -8.98 -2.91
CA ARG A 273 17.08 -7.81 -2.40
C ARG A 273 16.42 -7.11 -1.23
N ASN A 274 15.27 -7.59 -0.74
CA ASN A 274 14.51 -6.89 0.30
C ASN A 274 15.36 -6.63 1.55
N GLN A 275 16.09 -7.65 2.05
CA GLN A 275 16.94 -7.50 3.23
C GLN A 275 18.06 -6.48 3.01
N GLY A 276 18.82 -6.64 1.91
CA GLY A 276 19.94 -5.74 1.61
C GLY A 276 19.50 -4.30 1.38
N TYR A 277 18.34 -4.08 0.77
CA TYR A 277 17.80 -2.73 0.59
C TYR A 277 17.36 -2.08 1.90
N LEU A 278 16.81 -2.85 2.84
CA LEU A 278 16.50 -2.35 4.16
C LEU A 278 17.78 -1.95 4.92
N GLU A 279 18.84 -2.78 4.85
CA GLU A 279 20.14 -2.46 5.45
C GLU A 279 20.75 -1.18 4.87
N LEU A 280 20.70 -1.02 3.54
CA LEU A 280 21.16 0.21 2.87
C LEU A 280 20.34 1.43 3.29
N LEU A 281 19.02 1.29 3.43
CA LEU A 281 18.15 2.39 3.85
C LEU A 281 18.49 2.82 5.27
N ASN A 282 18.60 1.86 6.20
CA ASN A 282 18.95 2.15 7.59
C ASN A 282 20.28 2.91 7.68
N GLU A 283 21.26 2.53 6.86
CA GLU A 283 22.55 3.20 6.87
C GLU A 283 22.54 4.56 6.16
N ALA A 284 21.69 4.78 5.15
CA ALA A 284 21.41 6.10 4.60
C ALA A 284 20.70 7.00 5.62
N ALA A 285 19.73 6.47 6.37
CA ALA A 285 19.01 7.18 7.41
C ALA A 285 19.93 7.62 8.55
N LYS A 286 20.80 6.72 9.02
CA LYS A 286 21.83 7.01 10.02
C LYS A 286 22.83 8.08 9.57
N LYS A 287 23.18 8.10 8.27
CA LYS A 287 24.05 9.14 7.68
C LYS A 287 23.34 10.48 7.51
N GLY A 288 22.00 10.53 7.63
CA GLY A 288 21.22 11.74 7.43
C GLY A 288 21.34 12.29 6.00
N VAL A 289 21.31 11.43 4.99
CA VAL A 289 21.37 11.84 3.57
C VAL A 289 20.00 11.87 2.92
N GLY A 290 19.84 12.66 1.86
CA GLY A 290 18.60 12.74 1.09
C GLY A 290 17.38 13.06 1.95
N LEU A 291 16.32 12.25 1.85
CA LEU A 291 15.07 12.34 2.60
C LEU A 291 15.31 12.39 4.12
N TRP A 292 16.39 11.77 4.60
CA TRP A 292 16.75 11.63 6.00
C TRP A 292 17.58 12.81 6.56
N SER A 293 18.03 13.71 5.69
CA SER A 293 18.81 14.91 6.10
C SER A 293 18.01 15.90 6.93
N GLY A 294 16.69 15.81 6.84
CA GLY A 294 15.80 16.74 7.47
C GLY A 294 15.80 18.15 6.88
N ALA A 295 16.48 18.38 5.75
CA ALA A 295 16.53 19.68 5.08
C ALA A 295 16.22 19.62 3.59
N LEU A 296 16.17 18.41 2.98
CA LEU A 296 15.94 18.23 1.54
C LEU A 296 14.72 19.01 1.02
N CYS A 297 13.64 19.04 1.80
CA CYS A 297 12.39 19.68 1.38
C CYS A 297 12.38 21.20 1.55
N LYS A 298 13.44 21.78 2.11
CA LYS A 298 13.60 23.23 2.31
C LYS A 298 12.47 23.87 3.13
N ASN A 299 11.99 23.16 4.16
CA ASN A 299 11.07 23.73 5.14
C ASN A 299 11.83 24.65 6.12
N GLU A 300 11.98 25.92 5.77
CA GLU A 300 12.74 26.89 6.59
C GLU A 300 12.07 27.19 7.94
N ASN A 301 10.76 27.03 8.02
CA ASN A 301 9.97 27.29 9.23
C ASN A 301 10.15 26.20 10.29
N ASP A 302 10.49 24.99 9.87
CA ASP A 302 10.68 23.89 10.80
C ASP A 302 12.08 23.96 11.45
N LYS A 303 12.08 24.10 12.78
CA LYS A 303 13.28 24.17 13.63
C LYS A 303 13.44 22.93 14.51
N THR A 304 12.68 21.88 14.26
CA THR A 304 12.75 20.63 15.04
C THR A 304 14.09 19.93 14.79
N PRO A 305 14.92 19.71 15.83
CA PRO A 305 16.18 19.00 15.67
C PRO A 305 15.98 17.55 15.20
N LEU A 306 16.90 17.02 14.41
CA LEU A 306 16.95 15.58 14.13
C LEU A 306 17.10 14.80 15.44
N GLY A 307 16.36 13.71 15.59
CA GLY A 307 16.33 12.91 16.82
C GLY A 307 15.53 13.52 17.98
N ALA A 308 14.87 14.67 17.79
CA ALA A 308 13.98 15.24 18.81
C ALA A 308 12.71 14.40 19.04
N ILE A 309 12.29 13.63 18.02
CA ILE A 309 11.12 12.77 18.06
C ILE A 309 11.57 11.34 17.81
N GLU A 310 11.29 10.44 18.76
CA GLU A 310 11.44 9.00 18.58
C GLU A 310 10.10 8.42 18.10
N LEU A 311 10.14 7.49 17.15
CA LEU A 311 8.96 6.85 16.57
C LEU A 311 8.95 5.36 16.91
N TRP A 312 7.79 4.85 17.32
CA TRP A 312 7.54 3.42 17.46
C TRP A 312 6.25 3.05 16.75
N THR A 313 6.27 2.00 15.94
CA THR A 313 5.07 1.38 15.34
C THR A 313 5.10 -0.12 15.62
N GLU A 314 3.91 -0.72 15.79
CA GLU A 314 3.73 -2.16 15.75
C GLU A 314 2.96 -2.51 14.48
N THR A 315 3.62 -3.24 13.57
CA THR A 315 3.08 -3.58 12.26
C THR A 315 2.51 -5.00 12.24
N ASP A 316 2.08 -5.53 13.39
CA ASP A 316 1.30 -6.78 13.44
C ASP A 316 -0.16 -6.50 13.03
N SER A 317 -0.30 -5.96 11.82
CA SER A 317 -1.51 -5.47 11.20
C SER A 317 -2.61 -6.51 11.11
N PRO A 318 -3.85 -6.16 11.51
CA PRO A 318 -5.02 -7.01 11.35
C PRO A 318 -5.19 -7.47 9.89
N LEU A 319 -5.70 -8.69 9.67
CA LEU A 319 -5.98 -9.21 8.33
C LEU A 319 -6.97 -8.31 7.56
N ALA A 320 -7.10 -8.49 6.24
CA ALA A 320 -7.94 -7.65 5.37
C ALA A 320 -9.44 -7.56 5.78
N ASN A 321 -9.90 -8.48 6.64
CA ASN A 321 -11.24 -8.55 7.20
C ASN A 321 -11.33 -8.14 8.69
N GLU A 322 -10.25 -7.60 9.26
CA GLU A 322 -10.11 -7.24 10.68
C GLU A 322 -10.04 -5.71 10.85
N ASN A 323 -10.21 -5.23 12.09
CA ASN A 323 -10.39 -3.80 12.35
C ASN A 323 -9.04 -3.06 12.37
N PRO A 324 -8.84 -2.02 11.52
CA PRO A 324 -7.58 -1.28 11.38
C PRO A 324 -7.12 -0.53 12.63
N PHE A 325 -7.98 -0.35 13.62
CA PHE A 325 -7.64 0.33 14.87
C PHE A 325 -6.44 -0.33 15.61
N GLY A 326 -6.10 -1.57 15.26
CA GLY A 326 -4.93 -2.25 15.80
C GLY A 326 -3.57 -1.80 15.24
N GLU A 327 -3.55 -0.98 14.19
CA GLU A 327 -2.35 -0.33 13.69
C GLU A 327 -2.18 1.04 14.35
N TYR A 328 -0.99 1.29 14.91
CA TYR A 328 -0.73 2.53 15.63
C TYR A 328 0.73 2.96 15.53
N VAL A 329 0.94 4.26 15.71
CA VAL A 329 2.24 4.91 15.80
C VAL A 329 2.31 5.67 17.11
N LEU A 330 3.43 5.56 17.81
CA LEU A 330 3.75 6.30 19.01
C LEU A 330 4.88 7.27 18.68
N LEU A 331 4.67 8.55 19.00
CA LEU A 331 5.70 9.57 18.88
C LEU A 331 6.10 10.03 20.27
N ARG A 332 7.37 9.91 20.61
CA ARG A 332 7.91 10.43 21.87
C ARG A 332 8.71 11.69 21.63
N ASN A 333 8.43 12.73 22.41
CA ASN A 333 9.28 13.91 22.50
C ASN A 333 10.47 13.61 23.40
N SER A 334 11.68 13.66 22.87
CA SER A 334 12.89 13.45 23.68
C SER A 334 13.43 14.76 24.26
N THR A 335 12.82 15.90 23.94
CA THR A 335 13.25 17.24 24.35
C THR A 335 12.46 17.75 25.58
N ASP A 336 12.95 18.84 26.16
CA ASP A 336 12.33 19.56 27.29
C ASP A 336 11.39 20.70 26.82
N ARG A 337 11.00 20.71 25.54
CA ARG A 337 10.10 21.71 24.97
C ARG A 337 8.98 21.03 24.19
N ASP A 338 7.82 21.67 24.20
CA ASP A 338 6.70 21.25 23.37
C ASP A 338 7.06 21.38 21.88
N ILE A 339 6.60 20.42 21.08
CA ILE A 339 6.74 20.43 19.62
C ILE A 339 5.34 20.57 19.01
N ASP A 340 5.16 21.59 18.19
CA ASP A 340 3.92 21.79 17.44
C ASP A 340 3.92 20.89 16.19
N LEU A 341 2.98 19.94 16.17
CA LEU A 341 2.79 19.00 15.08
C LEU A 341 1.60 19.37 14.18
N SER A 342 1.09 20.60 14.28
CA SER A 342 -0.02 21.08 13.44
C SER A 342 0.28 20.89 11.96
N GLY A 343 -0.57 20.14 11.25
CA GLY A 343 -0.42 19.88 9.82
C GLY A 343 0.70 18.90 9.43
N TRP A 344 1.42 18.33 10.40
CA TRP A 344 2.34 17.22 10.14
C TRP A 344 1.55 15.96 9.77
N SER A 345 2.21 14.92 9.28
CA SER A 345 1.53 13.66 8.93
C SER A 345 2.40 12.44 9.18
N ILE A 346 1.74 11.28 9.32
CA ILE A 346 2.38 9.98 9.12
C ILE A 346 2.17 9.57 7.67
N ARG A 347 3.20 8.94 7.09
CA ARG A 347 3.07 8.18 5.86
C ARG A 347 3.71 6.81 6.01
N ASP A 348 3.20 5.86 5.24
CA ASP A 348 3.87 4.61 4.94
C ASP A 348 4.72 4.76 3.67
N THR A 349 5.30 3.65 3.19
CA THR A 349 6.06 3.66 1.93
C THR A 349 5.15 3.85 0.72
N SER A 350 3.85 3.48 0.79
CA SER A 350 2.90 3.68 -0.31
C SER A 350 2.50 5.16 -0.51
N LEU A 351 1.54 5.38 -1.41
CA LEU A 351 0.95 6.69 -1.68
C LEU A 351 -0.38 6.92 -0.94
N ASP A 352 -0.86 5.95 -0.16
CA ASP A 352 -2.21 5.98 0.41
C ASP A 352 -2.37 7.03 1.52
N LEU A 353 -1.32 7.26 2.33
CA LEU A 353 -1.31 8.25 3.41
C LEU A 353 -0.83 9.65 2.99
N PHE A 354 -0.61 9.88 1.70
CA PHE A 354 -0.04 11.15 1.22
C PHE A 354 -1.06 12.30 1.11
N ASP A 355 -2.36 11.98 1.16
CA ASP A 355 -3.44 12.97 1.05
C ASP A 355 -3.46 13.94 2.26
N PRO A 356 -3.53 15.27 2.04
CA PRO A 356 -3.60 16.28 3.11
C PRO A 356 -4.72 16.04 4.15
N LYS A 357 -5.76 15.26 3.83
CA LYS A 357 -6.80 14.89 4.81
C LYS A 357 -6.27 14.09 6.01
N TYR A 358 -5.11 13.45 5.87
CA TYR A 358 -4.46 12.70 6.95
C TYR A 358 -3.46 13.55 7.75
N ALA A 359 -3.34 14.85 7.45
CA ALA A 359 -2.55 15.76 8.25
C ALA A 359 -3.16 15.92 9.65
N PHE A 360 -2.30 16.04 10.65
CA PHE A 360 -2.71 16.22 12.03
C PHE A 360 -3.46 17.55 12.20
N PRO A 361 -4.53 17.58 13.00
CA PRO A 361 -5.29 18.78 13.25
C PRO A 361 -4.45 19.96 13.75
N ALA A 362 -4.91 21.18 13.50
CA ALA A 362 -4.31 22.36 14.09
C ALA A 362 -4.38 22.30 15.62
N GLY A 363 -3.28 22.62 16.29
CA GLY A 363 -3.14 22.55 17.75
C GLY A 363 -2.72 21.18 18.28
N THR A 364 -2.36 20.23 17.43
CA THR A 364 -1.72 18.98 17.89
C THR A 364 -0.34 19.27 18.46
N ILE A 365 -0.20 19.16 19.78
CA ILE A 365 1.06 19.41 20.49
C ILE A 365 1.62 18.10 21.03
N LEU A 366 2.85 17.78 20.64
CA LEU A 366 3.64 16.73 21.27
C LEU A 366 4.43 17.35 22.43
N ARG A 367 3.89 17.24 23.64
CA ARG A 367 4.45 17.88 24.85
C ARG A 367 5.84 17.37 25.19
N ALA A 368 6.62 18.20 25.88
CA ALA A 368 7.95 17.84 26.38
C ALA A 368 7.92 16.49 27.13
N LYS A 369 8.89 15.61 26.84
CA LYS A 369 9.03 14.26 27.42
C LYS A 369 7.80 13.33 27.33
N SER A 370 6.78 13.72 26.57
CA SER A 370 5.50 13.02 26.49
C SER A 370 5.42 12.15 25.24
N ILE A 371 4.34 11.39 25.15
CA ILE A 371 4.06 10.49 24.03
C ILE A 371 2.71 10.86 23.44
N LEU A 372 2.67 10.99 22.11
CA LEU A 372 1.44 11.09 21.33
C LEU A 372 1.14 9.74 20.70
N THR A 373 -0.07 9.23 20.88
CA THR A 373 -0.53 7.98 20.25
C THR A 373 -1.37 8.28 19.02
N ILE A 374 -1.06 7.62 17.93
CA ILE A 374 -1.72 7.78 16.64
C ILE A 374 -2.30 6.44 16.24
N TYR A 375 -3.62 6.32 16.26
CA TYR A 375 -4.34 5.19 15.70
C TYR A 375 -4.53 5.42 14.20
N LEU A 376 -4.22 4.44 13.36
CA LEU A 376 -4.44 4.60 11.92
C LEU A 376 -5.93 4.48 11.56
N GLY A 377 -6.68 3.67 12.31
CA GLY A 377 -8.11 3.41 12.09
C GLY A 377 -9.07 4.57 12.42
N GLU A 378 -10.37 4.34 12.23
CA GLU A 378 -11.45 5.26 12.64
C GLU A 378 -11.65 5.32 14.16
N PRO A 379 -12.02 6.49 14.73
CA PRO A 379 -12.41 6.59 16.14
C PRO A 379 -13.54 5.62 16.49
N LEU A 380 -13.51 5.09 17.71
CA LEU A 380 -14.55 4.16 18.19
C LEU A 380 -15.53 4.90 19.10
N ASN A 381 -16.83 4.64 18.90
CA ASN A 381 -17.90 5.31 19.65
C ASN A 381 -17.80 5.14 21.18
N ASN A 382 -17.25 4.02 21.64
CA ASN A 382 -17.07 3.68 23.06
C ASN A 382 -15.64 3.89 23.57
N PHE A 383 -14.77 4.49 22.76
CA PHE A 383 -13.39 4.81 23.13
C PHE A 383 -13.08 6.27 22.77
N PRO A 384 -13.52 7.23 23.60
CA PRO A 384 -13.22 8.64 23.37
C PRO A 384 -11.71 8.88 23.53
N LEU A 385 -11.10 9.51 22.54
CA LEU A 385 -9.68 9.84 22.53
C LEU A 385 -9.36 10.97 23.51
N THR A 386 -8.22 10.88 24.19
CA THR A 386 -7.68 11.92 25.05
C THR A 386 -6.87 12.96 24.25
N ALA A 387 -6.37 14.01 24.92
CA ALA A 387 -5.60 15.07 24.28
C ALA A 387 -4.24 14.62 23.71
N ASP A 388 -3.73 13.47 24.16
CA ASP A 388 -2.46 12.86 23.70
C ASP A 388 -2.72 11.66 22.77
N GLU A 389 -3.91 11.60 22.17
CA GLU A 389 -4.33 10.56 21.24
C GLU A 389 -4.99 11.17 20.00
N LEU A 390 -4.74 10.58 18.83
CA LEU A 390 -5.43 10.93 17.58
C LEU A 390 -5.71 9.68 16.74
N ALA A 391 -6.70 9.79 15.86
CA ALA A 391 -7.07 8.73 14.92
C ALA A 391 -7.10 9.28 13.49
N LEU A 392 -6.52 8.57 12.53
CA LEU A 392 -6.43 9.01 11.13
C LEU A 392 -7.67 8.69 10.29
N GLY A 393 -8.56 7.82 10.77
CA GLY A 393 -9.82 7.55 10.07
C GLY A 393 -9.74 6.48 8.98
N LEU A 394 -8.71 5.64 8.95
CA LEU A 394 -8.62 4.57 7.96
C LEU A 394 -9.67 3.49 8.22
N LYS A 395 -10.29 3.02 7.13
CA LYS A 395 -11.30 1.96 7.14
C LYS A 395 -10.74 0.57 6.92
N LYS A 396 -9.44 0.47 6.63
CA LYS A 396 -8.73 -0.77 6.32
C LYS A 396 -7.31 -0.68 6.87
N ALA A 397 -6.77 -1.84 7.27
CA ALA A 397 -5.37 -1.95 7.65
C ALA A 397 -4.50 -1.69 6.41
N ILE A 398 -3.40 -0.97 6.60
CA ILE A 398 -2.53 -0.56 5.49
C ILE A 398 -1.08 -1.01 5.66
N LEU A 399 -0.63 -1.34 6.87
CA LEU A 399 0.74 -1.76 7.11
C LEU A 399 0.88 -3.25 6.81
N GLN A 400 1.97 -3.59 6.14
CA GLN A 400 2.30 -4.97 5.85
C GLN A 400 2.93 -5.64 7.08
N ASN A 401 2.39 -6.82 7.41
CA ASN A 401 2.97 -7.66 8.45
C ASN A 401 4.43 -8.04 8.12
N PRO A 402 5.37 -7.88 9.07
CA PRO A 402 6.75 -8.18 8.81
C PRO A 402 6.94 -9.70 8.75
N SER A 403 7.71 -10.18 7.76
CA SER A 403 8.01 -11.60 7.63
C SER A 403 9.43 -11.83 7.15
N SER A 404 10.20 -12.59 7.92
CA SER A 404 11.50 -13.15 7.50
C SER A 404 11.38 -14.60 7.03
N LEU A 405 10.17 -15.17 7.01
CA LEU A 405 9.95 -16.57 6.66
C LEU A 405 10.45 -16.85 5.24
N GLY A 406 11.24 -17.91 5.10
CA GLY A 406 11.83 -18.30 3.82
C GLY A 406 12.81 -17.26 3.25
N GLY A 407 13.34 -16.35 4.07
CA GLY A 407 14.28 -15.32 3.63
C GLY A 407 13.64 -14.17 2.84
N LYS A 408 12.31 -14.01 2.90
CA LYS A 408 11.61 -12.99 2.10
C LYS A 408 11.80 -11.55 2.59
N TYR A 409 11.96 -11.33 3.88
CA TYR A 409 12.09 -10.00 4.49
C TYR A 409 11.08 -8.98 3.94
N THR A 410 9.80 -9.14 4.27
CA THR A 410 8.73 -8.21 3.87
C THR A 410 8.27 -7.40 5.07
N GLY A 411 7.58 -6.29 4.84
CA GLY A 411 6.99 -5.43 5.88
C GLY A 411 6.90 -4.00 5.38
N ASP A 412 6.88 -3.02 6.29
CA ASP A 412 6.66 -1.63 5.94
C ASP A 412 7.55 -0.64 6.70
N GLY A 413 7.72 0.54 6.08
CA GLY A 413 8.31 1.71 6.71
C GLY A 413 7.24 2.73 7.08
N ILE A 414 7.38 3.31 8.27
CA ILE A 414 6.56 4.42 8.75
C ILE A 414 7.43 5.65 8.93
N TYR A 415 6.95 6.79 8.46
CA TYR A 415 7.71 8.04 8.46
C TYR A 415 6.85 9.20 8.98
N LEU A 416 7.41 9.97 9.92
CA LEU A 416 6.85 11.22 10.37
C LEU A 416 7.36 12.35 9.48
N GLN A 417 6.43 13.06 8.85
CA GLN A 417 6.69 14.13 7.91
C GLN A 417 6.16 15.47 8.43
N THR A 418 6.95 16.53 8.26
CA THR A 418 6.50 17.91 8.48
C THR A 418 5.42 18.30 7.45
N PRO A 419 4.72 19.44 7.65
CA PRO A 419 3.61 19.82 6.78
C PRO A 419 4.03 19.90 5.30
N LEU A 420 3.10 19.51 4.43
CA LEU A 420 3.30 19.57 2.99
C LEU A 420 3.56 21.02 2.55
N LEU A 421 4.67 21.22 1.84
CA LEU A 421 5.01 22.50 1.21
C LEU A 421 4.49 22.55 -0.24
N ALA A 422 4.73 23.66 -0.92
CA ALA A 422 4.35 23.84 -2.33
C ALA A 422 5.04 22.85 -3.29
N ASN A 423 6.19 22.27 -2.91
CA ASN A 423 6.85 21.18 -3.64
C ASN A 423 6.22 19.79 -3.34
N GLY A 424 5.10 19.80 -2.62
CA GLY A 424 4.32 18.63 -2.23
C GLY A 424 5.04 17.69 -1.26
N GLY A 425 6.01 18.14 -0.48
CA GLY A 425 6.51 17.32 0.61
C GLY A 425 6.89 18.11 1.84
N GLY A 426 7.26 17.38 2.88
CA GLY A 426 7.82 17.90 4.11
C GLY A 426 9.05 17.08 4.50
N ASN A 427 9.93 17.67 5.30
CA ASN A 427 11.08 16.95 5.83
C ASN A 427 10.64 15.75 6.68
N MET A 428 11.35 14.63 6.52
CA MET A 428 11.23 13.50 7.43
C MET A 428 11.92 13.84 8.76
N ARG A 429 11.29 13.44 9.87
CA ARG A 429 11.76 13.76 11.24
C ARG A 429 11.99 12.55 12.12
N ALA A 430 11.24 11.49 11.86
CA ALA A 430 11.41 10.20 12.52
C ALA A 430 10.94 9.10 11.56
N LEU A 431 11.50 7.91 11.71
CA LEU A 431 11.14 6.73 10.92
C LEU A 431 11.27 5.47 11.76
N LEU A 432 10.54 4.42 11.36
CA LEU A 432 10.78 3.06 11.80
C LEU A 432 10.36 2.10 10.70
N HIS A 433 11.15 1.05 10.50
CA HIS A 433 10.84 -0.04 9.60
C HIS A 433 10.54 -1.31 10.39
N ARG A 434 9.67 -2.14 9.82
CA ARG A 434 9.44 -3.51 10.29
C ARG A 434 9.56 -4.46 9.10
N PRO A 435 10.30 -5.59 9.21
CA PRO A 435 11.11 -6.00 10.35
C PRO A 435 12.27 -5.02 10.55
N CYS A 436 12.81 -5.00 11.76
CA CYS A 436 13.97 -4.18 12.06
C CYS A 436 15.26 -5.02 11.92
N ILE A 437 16.33 -4.44 11.36
CA ILE A 437 17.63 -5.08 11.13
C ILE A 437 18.77 -4.10 11.50
N PRO A 438 19.81 -4.52 12.28
CA PRO A 438 19.96 -5.78 13.01
C PRO A 438 19.53 -5.69 14.50
N THR A 439 19.28 -4.49 15.05
CA THR A 439 19.12 -4.25 16.50
C THR A 439 18.12 -3.13 16.89
N ASP A 440 17.45 -2.51 15.92
CA ASP A 440 16.44 -1.45 16.07
C ASP A 440 15.06 -1.95 16.55
N CYS A 441 14.89 -3.27 16.72
CA CYS A 441 13.69 -3.89 17.28
C CYS A 441 13.69 -3.94 18.83
N LEU A 442 14.77 -3.55 19.51
CA LEU A 442 14.76 -3.50 20.97
C LEU A 442 13.78 -2.43 21.43
N LYS A 443 12.63 -2.88 21.94
CA LYS A 443 11.57 -2.02 22.49
C LYS A 443 12.20 -0.99 23.45
N PRO A 444 12.18 0.31 23.11
CA PRO A 444 12.74 1.33 23.98
C PRO A 444 12.14 1.30 25.39
N GLU A 445 12.95 1.62 26.40
CA GLU A 445 12.51 1.60 27.81
C GLU A 445 11.31 2.52 28.07
N TRP A 446 11.20 3.63 27.34
CA TRP A 446 10.07 4.57 27.47
C TRP A 446 8.72 3.98 27.07
N LEU A 447 8.69 2.85 26.35
CA LEU A 447 7.46 2.14 26.03
C LEU A 447 6.98 1.25 27.19
N SER A 448 7.87 0.86 28.10
CA SER A 448 7.56 -0.02 29.22
C SER A 448 7.59 0.71 30.58
N LYS A 449 8.23 1.88 30.65
CA LYS A 449 8.38 2.66 31.88
C LYS A 449 8.06 4.15 31.72
N ASN A 450 7.54 4.74 32.78
CA ASN A 450 7.43 6.18 32.94
C ASN A 450 8.81 6.79 33.24
N SER A 451 8.91 8.13 33.22
CA SER A 451 10.15 8.84 33.52
C SER A 451 10.66 8.64 34.95
N ASP A 452 9.80 8.24 35.87
CA ASP A 452 10.12 7.90 37.26
C ASP A 452 10.54 6.42 37.45
N GLY A 453 10.63 5.65 36.36
CA GLY A 453 11.00 4.23 36.37
C GLY A 453 9.87 3.28 36.73
N THR A 454 8.68 3.78 37.06
CA THR A 454 7.50 2.94 37.26
C THR A 454 7.05 2.32 35.94
N LEU A 455 6.41 1.14 35.99
CA LEU A 455 5.86 0.52 34.79
C LEU A 455 4.79 1.45 34.20
N ARG A 456 4.92 1.76 32.92
CA ARG A 456 3.90 2.51 32.20
C ARG A 456 2.68 1.61 32.02
N SER A 457 1.49 2.11 32.39
CA SER A 457 0.25 1.47 31.99
C SER A 457 0.27 1.31 30.47
N ILE A 458 0.16 0.06 29.99
CA ILE A 458 0.26 -0.29 28.57
C ILE A 458 -0.54 0.75 27.78
N PRO A 459 0.08 1.49 26.82
CA PRO A 459 -0.69 2.35 25.95
C PRO A 459 -1.83 1.51 25.37
N LEU A 460 -3.03 2.06 25.36
CA LEU A 460 -4.27 1.36 25.01
C LEU A 460 -4.29 0.59 23.67
N PRO A 461 -3.40 0.78 22.67
CA PRO A 461 -3.48 0.00 21.44
C PRO A 461 -3.43 -1.51 21.65
N VAL A 462 -2.62 -2.06 22.57
CA VAL A 462 -2.48 -3.53 22.67
C VAL A 462 -3.74 -4.18 23.23
N THR A 463 -4.30 -3.63 24.31
CA THR A 463 -5.55 -4.13 24.91
C THR A 463 -6.74 -3.94 23.97
N LEU A 464 -6.76 -2.84 23.23
CA LEU A 464 -7.83 -2.53 22.28
C LEU A 464 -7.70 -3.37 21.00
N SER A 465 -6.50 -3.63 20.49
CA SER A 465 -6.22 -4.62 19.44
C SER A 465 -6.69 -6.02 19.83
N ILE A 466 -6.43 -6.44 21.08
CA ILE A 466 -6.90 -7.74 21.60
C ILE A 466 -8.43 -7.78 21.67
N ALA A 467 -9.07 -6.70 22.10
CA ALA A 467 -10.52 -6.60 22.20
C ALA A 467 -11.21 -6.55 20.82
N MET A 468 -10.58 -5.90 19.85
CA MET A 468 -11.17 -5.63 18.53
C MET A 468 -10.85 -6.69 17.48
N ASN A 469 -9.73 -7.38 17.64
CA ASN A 469 -9.29 -8.47 16.75
C ASN A 469 -9.11 -9.77 17.56
N PRO A 470 -10.16 -10.25 18.27
CA PRO A 470 -10.05 -11.40 19.17
C PRO A 470 -9.68 -12.70 18.44
N GLY A 471 -10.00 -12.82 17.15
CA GLY A 471 -9.60 -13.98 16.34
C GLY A 471 -8.08 -14.08 16.13
N LYS A 472 -7.36 -12.95 16.11
CA LYS A 472 -5.91 -12.88 15.90
C LYS A 472 -5.13 -12.91 17.22
N PHE A 473 -5.52 -12.04 18.15
CA PHE A 473 -4.76 -11.82 19.38
C PHE A 473 -5.37 -12.47 20.61
N GLY A 474 -6.63 -12.91 20.52
CA GLY A 474 -7.31 -13.45 21.67
C GLY A 474 -6.91 -14.91 21.92
N ARG A 475 -6.33 -15.18 23.08
CA ARG A 475 -6.22 -16.51 23.65
C ARG A 475 -7.08 -16.52 24.90
N VAL A 476 -8.32 -17.00 24.74
CA VAL A 476 -9.23 -17.15 25.86
C VAL A 476 -8.66 -18.22 26.77
N VAL A 477 -8.25 -17.82 27.98
CA VAL A 477 -7.67 -18.73 28.95
C VAL A 477 -8.75 -19.75 29.34
N PRO A 478 -8.51 -21.06 29.11
CA PRO A 478 -9.46 -22.10 29.49
C PRO A 478 -9.54 -22.22 31.02
N ASP A 479 -10.63 -22.78 31.52
CA ASP A 479 -10.67 -23.23 32.91
C ASP A 479 -9.82 -24.50 33.03
N MET A 480 -8.75 -24.41 33.81
CA MET A 480 -7.82 -25.51 34.06
C MET A 480 -8.03 -26.14 35.43
N THR A 481 -9.02 -25.69 36.20
CA THR A 481 -9.31 -26.22 37.54
C THR A 481 -9.56 -27.72 37.48
N GLY A 482 -8.84 -28.49 38.31
CA GLY A 482 -8.92 -29.94 38.38
C GLY A 482 -8.02 -30.69 37.37
N LEU A 483 -7.38 -30.01 36.43
CA LEU A 483 -6.39 -30.62 35.53
C LEU A 483 -5.08 -30.93 36.26
N THR A 484 -4.33 -31.92 35.79
CA THR A 484 -2.93 -32.13 36.20
C THR A 484 -2.02 -31.06 35.62
N GLU A 485 -0.80 -30.94 36.15
CA GLU A 485 0.22 -30.04 35.61
C GLU A 485 0.43 -30.23 34.10
N GLU A 486 0.60 -31.48 33.64
CA GLU A 486 0.80 -31.79 32.23
C GLU A 486 -0.44 -31.49 31.37
N GLN A 487 -1.64 -31.76 31.89
CA GLN A 487 -2.88 -31.40 31.20
C GLN A 487 -3.03 -29.89 31.04
N ALA A 488 -2.63 -29.10 32.05
CA ALA A 488 -2.62 -27.64 31.97
C ALA A 488 -1.61 -27.13 30.92
N LYS A 489 -0.41 -27.73 30.83
CA LYS A 489 0.56 -27.37 29.76
C LYS A 489 -0.03 -27.67 28.38
N VAL A 490 -0.58 -28.87 28.19
CA VAL A 490 -1.18 -29.31 26.93
C VAL A 490 -2.37 -28.43 26.53
N ALA A 491 -3.19 -27.99 27.49
CA ALA A 491 -4.33 -27.12 27.24
C ALA A 491 -3.92 -25.72 26.72
N LEU A 492 -2.74 -25.23 27.08
CA LEU A 492 -2.24 -23.90 26.70
C LEU A 492 -1.38 -23.90 25.42
N THR A 493 -0.80 -25.05 25.04
CA THR A 493 -0.01 -25.23 23.81
C THR A 493 -0.71 -24.77 22.52
N PRO A 494 -1.95 -25.19 22.19
CA PRO A 494 -2.61 -24.76 20.94
C PRO A 494 -2.96 -23.27 20.94
N LEU A 495 -2.95 -22.63 22.11
CA LEU A 495 -3.15 -21.20 22.26
C LEU A 495 -1.83 -20.41 22.19
N ALA A 496 -0.68 -21.09 22.04
CA ALA A 496 0.64 -20.49 22.17
C ALA A 496 0.80 -19.70 23.48
N LEU A 497 0.21 -20.17 24.58
CA LEU A 497 0.36 -19.58 25.91
C LEU A 497 1.39 -20.38 26.73
N ASN A 498 2.15 -19.68 27.56
CA ASN A 498 3.10 -20.28 28.49
C ASN A 498 2.42 -20.62 29.81
N VAL A 499 2.98 -21.58 30.55
CA VAL A 499 2.46 -22.01 31.85
C VAL A 499 3.56 -21.87 32.91
N ALA A 500 3.23 -21.20 34.01
CA ALA A 500 4.06 -21.17 35.21
C ALA A 500 3.34 -21.93 36.33
N ILE A 501 3.99 -22.91 36.93
CA ILE A 501 3.39 -23.75 37.97
C ILE A 501 3.86 -23.24 39.33
N VAL A 502 2.90 -22.97 40.22
CA VAL A 502 3.16 -22.64 41.63
C VAL A 502 2.54 -23.75 42.49
N ASP A 503 3.40 -24.51 43.13
CA ASP A 503 2.98 -25.58 44.03
C ASP A 503 2.64 -25.01 45.42
N LYS A 504 1.39 -25.18 45.83
CA LYS A 504 0.87 -24.77 47.15
C LYS A 504 0.73 -25.94 48.12
N SER A 505 1.09 -27.16 47.69
CA SER A 505 0.95 -28.33 48.54
C SER A 505 1.87 -28.25 49.76
N ASN A 506 1.29 -28.48 50.94
CA ASN A 506 2.03 -28.59 52.18
C ASN A 506 2.05 -30.07 52.60
N ILE A 507 3.01 -30.81 52.04
CA ILE A 507 3.16 -32.26 52.26
C ILE A 507 4.19 -32.47 53.38
N PRO A 508 3.83 -33.11 54.51
CA PRO A 508 4.77 -33.46 55.56
C PRO A 508 5.87 -34.39 55.05
N ALA A 509 7.09 -34.25 55.61
CA ALA A 509 8.22 -35.10 55.23
C ALA A 509 7.91 -36.58 55.53
N GLY A 510 7.78 -37.41 54.49
CA GLY A 510 7.60 -38.86 54.59
C GLY A 510 6.29 -39.42 54.00
N GLU A 511 5.35 -38.56 53.56
CA GLU A 511 4.13 -39.01 52.88
C GLU A 511 4.28 -38.98 51.35
N SER A 512 3.75 -40.00 50.66
CA SER A 512 3.66 -39.98 49.20
C SER A 512 2.66 -38.91 48.78
N GLY A 513 3.15 -37.82 48.20
CA GLY A 513 2.31 -36.71 47.72
C GLY A 513 1.21 -37.23 46.81
N GLY A 514 -0.05 -36.94 47.17
CA GLY A 514 -1.20 -37.29 46.34
C GLY A 514 -1.16 -36.59 44.98
N VAL A 515 -2.03 -37.03 44.06
CA VAL A 515 -2.10 -36.44 42.71
C VAL A 515 -2.43 -34.96 42.82
N LYS A 516 -1.52 -34.12 42.32
CA LYS A 516 -1.69 -32.67 42.28
C LYS A 516 -2.60 -32.28 41.13
N SER A 517 -3.50 -31.35 41.41
CA SER A 517 -4.36 -30.73 40.40
C SER A 517 -4.37 -29.23 40.57
N VAL A 518 -4.62 -28.51 39.49
CA VAL A 518 -4.80 -27.06 39.51
C VAL A 518 -6.01 -26.73 40.39
N VAL A 519 -5.79 -25.91 41.41
CA VAL A 519 -6.83 -25.40 42.32
C VAL A 519 -7.21 -23.95 42.04
N ASP A 520 -6.32 -23.21 41.38
CA ASP A 520 -6.54 -21.81 41.01
C ASP A 520 -5.63 -21.43 39.83
N GLN A 521 -5.97 -20.37 39.12
CA GLN A 521 -5.19 -19.86 38.00
C GLN A 521 -5.26 -18.32 37.92
N ASN A 522 -4.16 -17.72 37.46
CA ASN A 522 -4.07 -16.31 37.17
C ASN A 522 -3.37 -16.10 35.81
N PRO A 523 -4.01 -15.44 34.82
CA PRO A 523 -5.35 -14.83 34.85
C PRO A 523 -6.50 -15.83 34.96
N ARG A 524 -7.67 -15.35 35.42
CA ARG A 524 -8.89 -16.16 35.60
C ARG A 524 -9.39 -16.75 34.28
N PRO A 525 -10.16 -17.87 34.30
CA PRO A 525 -10.79 -18.40 33.10
C PRO A 525 -11.61 -17.33 32.37
N GLY A 526 -11.53 -17.32 31.03
CA GLY A 526 -12.19 -16.31 30.20
C GLY A 526 -11.39 -15.02 30.01
N ALA A 527 -10.26 -14.83 30.71
CA ALA A 527 -9.33 -13.74 30.40
C ALA A 527 -8.78 -13.90 28.97
N ASN A 528 -8.55 -12.78 28.29
CA ASN A 528 -8.04 -12.78 26.91
C ASN A 528 -6.59 -12.32 26.89
N LEU A 529 -5.67 -13.19 26.45
CA LEU A 529 -4.22 -12.92 26.50
C LEU A 529 -3.58 -12.94 25.10
N PRO A 530 -2.53 -12.14 24.87
CA PRO A 530 -1.73 -12.25 23.65
C PRO A 530 -0.89 -13.56 23.66
N PRO A 531 -0.46 -14.04 22.49
CA PRO A 531 0.43 -15.21 22.41
C PRO A 531 1.72 -15.00 23.21
N ASN A 532 2.32 -16.10 23.65
CA ASN A 532 3.50 -16.20 24.51
C ASN A 532 3.35 -15.59 25.91
N THR A 533 2.15 -15.18 26.31
CA THR A 533 1.87 -14.75 27.69
C THR A 533 1.85 -15.95 28.64
N THR A 534 2.36 -15.75 29.85
CA THR A 534 2.36 -16.78 30.89
C THR A 534 1.08 -16.77 31.70
N VAL A 535 0.43 -17.92 31.82
CA VAL A 535 -0.64 -18.20 32.80
C VAL A 535 -0.01 -18.91 33.99
N THR A 536 -0.18 -18.36 35.18
CA THR A 536 0.23 -19.02 36.43
C THR A 536 -0.88 -19.96 36.88
N VAL A 537 -0.57 -21.24 37.03
CA VAL A 537 -1.46 -22.24 37.63
C VAL A 537 -0.96 -22.59 39.03
N TYR A 538 -1.88 -22.58 39.99
CA TYR A 538 -1.60 -22.98 41.36
C TYR A 538 -2.07 -24.42 41.53
N VAL A 539 -1.17 -25.31 41.91
CA VAL A 539 -1.49 -26.74 42.12
C VAL A 539 -1.46 -27.09 43.59
N ASP A 540 -2.36 -27.97 44.00
CA ASP A 540 -2.39 -28.55 45.34
C ASP A 540 -2.78 -30.02 45.26
N VAL A 541 -2.51 -30.77 46.33
CA VAL A 541 -2.95 -32.16 46.47
C VAL A 541 -4.47 -32.17 46.66
N LYS A 542 -5.16 -32.94 45.84
CA LYS A 542 -6.60 -33.16 45.97
C LYS A 542 -6.89 -33.81 47.34
N ARG A 543 -7.46 -33.05 48.27
CA ARG A 543 -7.90 -33.58 49.58
C ARG A 543 -9.17 -34.41 49.47
#